data_AF-A0A839I1S3-F1
#
_entry.id   AF-A0A839I1S3-F1
#
_cell.length_a   1.000
_cell.length_b   1.000
_cell.length_c   1.000
_cell.angle_alpha   90.00
_cell.angle_beta   90.00
_cell.angle_gamma   90.00
#
_symmetry.space_group_name_H-M   'P 1'
#
loop_
_entity.id
_entity.type
_entity.pdbx_description
1 polymer ?
#
loop_
_entity_poly.entity_id
_entity_poly.type
_entity_poly.pdbx_seq_one_letter_code
_entity_poly.pdbx_strand_id
1 'polypeptide(L)'
;MNTFFKQSQSVEVSRLSNEGWWLENCTEHVVKGTALGTDFTQVIYTPSSDGMIARFDRETTQWSNEIEDMTWKPFFDVYGREFVIGEPDGDYPKGAIKETPPEYDNEKQTVFYENDTWKIYDIELGKSYWDAETNEFIISDYNFTLPEKHTFIEPPEKDKGFAVCLVEGQWQQIEDHRDKTIYNCEDCTQSKVMQKLGNIKDGFTYDEPSTPYDEWIDNQWVTNQSNQHIADFNQIDETRRGLYGRVCDPLIAEANIKRLQGDEQAALEMEAQALAARIEIQSQHPWP
;
A
#
# COMPACT_ATOMS: atom_id res chain seq x y z
N MET A 1 -27.03 64.55 5.74
CA MET A 1 -27.63 65.76 5.13
C MET A 1 -26.49 66.65 4.69
N ASN A 2 -26.30 66.86 3.37
CA ASN A 2 -25.12 67.59 2.88
C ASN A 2 -25.21 69.07 3.24
N THR A 3 -24.20 69.59 3.95
CA THR A 3 -24.13 70.99 4.36
C THR A 3 -23.59 71.83 3.20
N PHE A 4 -24.36 72.82 2.75
CA PHE A 4 -23.94 73.73 1.69
C PHE A 4 -23.04 74.86 2.21
N PHE A 5 -22.00 75.19 1.44
CA PHE A 5 -21.07 76.26 1.78
C PHE A 5 -21.62 77.64 1.42
N LYS A 6 -21.54 78.60 2.35
CA LYS A 6 -22.09 79.97 2.18
C LYS A 6 -21.18 80.92 1.41
N GLN A 7 -19.93 80.53 1.19
CA GLN A 7 -18.91 81.27 0.43
C GLN A 7 -17.96 80.30 -0.25
N SER A 8 -17.30 80.71 -1.33
CA SER A 8 -16.28 79.90 -1.98
C SER A 8 -15.02 79.87 -1.12
N GLN A 9 -14.48 78.68 -0.84
CA GLN A 9 -13.31 78.51 0.01
C GLN A 9 -12.61 77.18 -0.28
N SER A 10 -11.34 77.09 0.10
CA SER A 10 -10.61 75.83 0.13
C SER A 10 -10.74 75.19 1.51
N VAL A 11 -11.05 73.90 1.55
CA VAL A 11 -11.22 73.12 2.78
C VAL A 11 -10.30 71.92 2.76
N GLU A 12 -9.68 71.63 3.90
CA GLU A 12 -9.00 70.36 4.10
C GLU A 12 -10.04 69.27 4.27
N VAL A 13 -9.85 68.17 3.55
CA VAL A 13 -10.76 67.03 3.53
C VAL A 13 -9.98 65.72 3.50
N SER A 14 -10.60 64.69 4.05
CA SER A 14 -10.20 63.31 3.78
C SER A 14 -10.96 62.79 2.58
N ARG A 15 -10.24 62.29 1.57
CA ARG A 15 -10.78 61.60 0.41
C ARG A 15 -11.07 60.15 0.76
N LEU A 16 -12.19 59.64 0.27
CA LEU A 16 -12.74 58.34 0.59
C LEU A 16 -12.92 57.50 -0.68
N SER A 17 -12.83 56.18 -0.55
CA SER A 17 -13.30 55.24 -1.57
C SER A 17 -14.84 55.24 -1.63
N ASN A 18 -15.40 54.57 -2.64
CA ASN A 18 -16.85 54.38 -2.74
C ASN A 18 -17.44 53.74 -1.47
N GLU A 19 -16.67 52.84 -0.84
CA GLU A 19 -17.03 52.10 0.37
C GLU A 19 -16.74 52.87 1.67
N GLY A 20 -16.15 54.07 1.56
CA GLY A 20 -15.88 54.95 2.70
C GLY A 20 -14.49 54.76 3.32
N TRP A 21 -13.62 53.94 2.74
CA TRP A 21 -12.24 53.80 3.21
C TRP A 21 -11.44 55.06 2.96
N TRP A 22 -10.64 55.49 3.93
CA TRP A 22 -9.72 56.63 3.74
C TRP A 22 -8.69 56.34 2.64
N LEU A 23 -8.46 57.31 1.75
CA LEU A 23 -7.46 57.21 0.68
C LEU A 23 -6.29 58.16 0.91
N GLU A 24 -6.60 59.43 1.15
CA GLU A 24 -5.61 60.50 1.35
C GLU A 24 -6.26 61.73 1.98
N ASN A 25 -5.45 62.61 2.57
CA ASN A 25 -5.89 63.95 2.94
C ASN A 25 -5.46 64.94 1.86
N CYS A 26 -6.39 65.80 1.45
CA CYS A 26 -6.14 66.81 0.42
C CYS A 26 -6.92 68.10 0.68
N THR A 27 -6.69 69.11 -0.15
CA THR A 27 -7.43 70.36 -0.12
C THR A 27 -8.39 70.43 -1.29
N GLU A 28 -9.68 70.59 -1.02
CA GLU A 28 -10.72 70.74 -2.04
C GLU A 28 -11.25 72.17 -2.11
N HIS A 29 -11.55 72.66 -3.31
CA HIS A 29 -12.11 73.99 -3.51
C HIS A 29 -13.61 73.91 -3.72
N VAL A 30 -14.38 74.43 -2.76
CA VAL A 30 -15.84 74.38 -2.80
C VAL A 30 -16.39 75.76 -3.12
N VAL A 31 -17.34 75.83 -4.05
CA VAL A 31 -17.97 77.08 -4.51
C VAL A 31 -19.15 77.43 -3.61
N LYS A 32 -19.41 78.73 -3.43
CA LYS A 32 -20.62 79.20 -2.75
C LYS A 32 -21.88 78.54 -3.31
N GLY A 33 -22.69 77.94 -2.45
CA GLY A 33 -23.96 77.31 -2.79
C GLY A 33 -23.86 75.85 -3.22
N THR A 34 -22.66 75.25 -3.24
CA THR A 34 -22.47 73.80 -3.46
C THR A 34 -22.15 73.08 -2.15
N ALA A 35 -22.24 71.75 -2.17
CA ALA A 35 -21.80 70.90 -1.09
C ALA A 35 -20.59 70.09 -1.55
N LEU A 36 -19.87 69.51 -0.59
CA LEU A 36 -18.78 68.60 -0.86
C LEU A 36 -19.32 67.30 -1.48
N GLY A 37 -18.54 66.67 -2.37
CA GLY A 37 -18.88 65.36 -2.94
C GLY A 37 -18.95 64.27 -1.87
N THR A 38 -19.65 63.17 -2.16
CA THR A 38 -19.81 62.03 -1.24
C THR A 38 -18.51 61.27 -0.95
N ASP A 39 -17.49 61.54 -1.76
CA ASP A 39 -16.17 60.91 -1.72
C ASP A 39 -15.20 61.68 -0.82
N PHE A 40 -15.70 62.70 -0.10
CA PHE A 40 -14.89 63.51 0.80
C PHE A 40 -15.63 63.78 2.12
N THR A 41 -14.85 63.97 3.18
CA THR A 41 -15.34 64.40 4.49
C THR A 41 -14.44 65.49 5.07
N GLN A 42 -15.03 66.45 5.79
CA GLN A 42 -14.27 67.44 6.57
C GLN A 42 -13.80 66.87 7.92
N VAL A 43 -14.26 65.68 8.31
CA VAL A 43 -13.77 64.99 9.50
C VAL A 43 -12.45 64.32 9.14
N ILE A 44 -11.34 65.02 9.37
CA ILE A 44 -10.01 64.53 8.99
C ILE A 44 -9.65 63.27 9.77
N TYR A 45 -9.28 62.23 9.04
CA TYR A 45 -8.59 61.08 9.61
C TYR A 45 -7.08 61.23 9.43
N THR A 46 -6.35 60.87 10.47
CA THR A 46 -4.88 60.81 10.48
C THR A 46 -4.51 59.42 10.95
N PRO A 47 -3.94 58.56 10.09
CA PRO A 47 -3.46 57.25 10.49
C PRO A 47 -2.48 57.37 11.67
N SER A 48 -2.57 56.45 12.62
CA SER A 48 -1.63 56.39 13.74
C SER A 48 -0.22 55.99 13.30
N SER A 49 -0.09 55.22 12.22
CA SER A 49 1.15 54.82 11.57
C SER A 49 0.91 54.42 10.11
N ASP A 50 1.99 54.25 9.35
CA ASP A 50 1.91 53.79 7.96
C ASP A 50 1.27 52.40 7.88
N GLY A 51 0.31 52.23 6.97
CA GLY A 51 -0.45 50.97 6.81
C GLY A 51 -1.66 50.85 7.72
N MET A 52 -2.07 51.92 8.43
CA MET A 52 -3.33 51.95 9.18
C MET A 52 -4.43 52.68 8.42
N ILE A 53 -5.64 52.15 8.47
CA ILE A 53 -6.80 52.68 7.74
C ILE A 53 -8.06 52.63 8.61
N ALA A 54 -9.01 53.51 8.29
CA ALA A 54 -10.33 53.51 8.90
C ALA A 54 -11.41 53.73 7.83
N ARG A 55 -12.62 53.26 8.12
CA ARG A 55 -13.80 53.47 7.27
C ARG A 55 -14.67 54.57 7.84
N PHE A 56 -15.04 55.53 7.01
CA PHE A 56 -15.92 56.63 7.38
C PHE A 56 -17.38 56.21 7.23
N ASP A 57 -18.14 56.26 8.32
CA ASP A 57 -19.58 56.07 8.32
C ASP A 57 -20.27 57.40 7.99
N ARG A 58 -20.91 57.44 6.80
CA ARG A 58 -21.59 58.61 6.27
C ARG A 58 -22.89 58.95 7.03
N GLU A 59 -23.49 58.01 7.74
CA GLU A 59 -24.72 58.22 8.51
C GLU A 59 -24.43 58.83 9.88
N THR A 60 -23.45 58.27 10.58
CA THR A 60 -23.05 58.72 11.92
C THR A 60 -22.01 59.83 11.90
N THR A 61 -21.40 60.10 10.73
CA THR A 61 -20.31 61.08 10.52
C THR A 61 -19.07 60.82 11.38
N GLN A 62 -18.79 59.54 11.64
CA GLN A 62 -17.68 59.09 12.48
C GLN A 62 -16.79 58.10 11.71
N TRP A 63 -15.52 58.08 12.09
CA TRP A 63 -14.60 57.04 11.67
C TRP A 63 -14.85 55.76 12.48
N SER A 64 -14.71 54.61 11.83
CA SER A 64 -14.60 53.33 12.52
C SER A 64 -13.38 53.32 13.44
N ASN A 65 -13.28 52.26 14.25
CA ASN A 65 -11.99 51.93 14.84
C ASN A 65 -10.95 51.76 13.72
N GLU A 66 -9.73 52.20 14.01
CA GLU A 66 -8.59 52.04 13.14
C GLU A 66 -8.20 50.58 13.05
N ILE A 67 -7.87 50.12 11.85
CA ILE A 67 -7.41 48.76 11.56
C ILE A 67 -6.14 48.81 10.71
N GLU A 68 -5.42 47.70 10.67
CA GLU A 68 -4.33 47.51 9.70
C GLU A 68 -4.95 47.38 8.29
N ASP A 69 -4.40 48.10 7.32
CA ASP A 69 -4.76 47.94 5.92
C ASP A 69 -4.23 46.60 5.42
N MET A 70 -5.16 45.67 5.22
CA MET A 70 -4.85 44.34 4.72
C MET A 70 -4.66 44.32 3.20
N THR A 71 -5.04 45.39 2.49
CA THR A 71 -4.95 45.44 1.03
C THR A 71 -3.52 45.17 0.58
N TRP A 72 -3.38 44.33 -0.45
CA TRP A 72 -2.09 43.94 -1.04
C TRP A 72 -1.19 43.09 -0.14
N LYS A 73 -1.61 42.71 1.08
CA LYS A 73 -0.84 41.75 1.87
C LYS A 73 -0.80 40.40 1.16
N PRO A 74 0.39 39.84 0.90
CA PRO A 74 0.52 38.61 0.15
C PRO A 74 0.13 37.40 1.00
N PHE A 75 -0.37 36.37 0.33
CA PHE A 75 -0.48 35.01 0.83
C PHE A 75 -0.30 34.03 -0.32
N PHE A 76 -0.02 32.77 0.03
CA PHE A 76 0.27 31.73 -0.92
C PHE A 76 -0.69 30.56 -0.75
N ASP A 77 -0.91 29.82 -1.83
CA ASP A 77 -1.49 28.48 -1.75
C ASP A 77 -0.41 27.42 -1.53
N VAL A 78 -0.81 26.15 -1.39
CA VAL A 78 0.12 25.05 -1.14
C VAL A 78 1.15 24.81 -2.26
N TYR A 79 0.97 25.40 -3.44
CA TYR A 79 1.88 25.26 -4.59
C TYR A 79 2.78 26.50 -4.76
N GLY A 80 2.79 27.42 -3.79
CA GLY A 80 3.60 28.64 -3.86
C GLY A 80 3.03 29.72 -4.78
N ARG A 81 1.78 29.59 -5.24
CA ARG A 81 1.15 30.66 -6.05
C ARG A 81 0.79 31.83 -5.15
N GLU A 82 1.24 33.02 -5.52
CA GLU A 82 1.00 34.25 -4.78
C GLU A 82 -0.39 34.83 -5.07
N PHE A 83 -1.04 35.29 -4.01
CA PHE A 83 -2.30 36.02 -3.99
C PHE A 83 -2.18 37.20 -3.04
N VAL A 84 -3.12 38.13 -3.14
CA VAL A 84 -3.17 39.32 -2.29
C VAL A 84 -4.59 39.53 -1.76
N ILE A 85 -4.70 40.12 -0.58
CA ILE A 85 -6.00 40.54 -0.04
C ILE A 85 -6.47 41.79 -0.82
N GLY A 86 -7.71 41.77 -1.27
CA GLY A 86 -8.27 42.82 -2.14
C GLY A 86 -9.00 43.94 -1.41
N GLU A 87 -9.25 43.80 -0.10
CA GLU A 87 -10.04 44.74 0.70
C GLU A 87 -9.29 45.11 1.99
N PRO A 88 -9.41 46.36 2.48
CA PRO A 88 -8.68 46.81 3.67
C PRO A 88 -9.01 46.06 4.97
N ASP A 89 -10.26 45.64 5.16
CA ASP A 89 -10.71 44.81 6.29
C ASP A 89 -10.82 43.32 5.96
N GLY A 90 -10.18 42.87 4.87
CA GLY A 90 -10.21 41.49 4.44
C GLY A 90 -9.40 40.55 5.35
N ASP A 91 -9.97 39.39 5.65
CA ASP A 91 -9.27 38.31 6.35
C ASP A 91 -8.50 37.41 5.38
N TYR A 92 -7.44 36.77 5.90
CA TYR A 92 -6.78 35.69 5.16
C TYR A 92 -7.77 34.52 4.94
N PRO A 93 -7.89 34.01 3.70
CA PRO A 93 -8.76 32.88 3.44
C PRO A 93 -8.27 31.63 4.19
N LYS A 94 -9.19 30.69 4.43
CA LYS A 94 -8.85 29.44 5.10
C LYS A 94 -7.80 28.67 4.30
N GLY A 95 -6.69 28.32 4.94
CA GLY A 95 -5.57 27.61 4.32
C GLY A 95 -4.56 28.53 3.63
N ALA A 96 -4.69 29.86 3.78
CA ALA A 96 -3.68 30.81 3.32
C ALA A 96 -2.35 30.61 4.04
N ILE A 97 -1.27 30.45 3.29
CA ILE A 97 0.09 30.39 3.80
C ILE A 97 0.66 31.81 3.74
N LYS A 98 1.16 32.31 4.87
CA LYS A 98 1.70 33.68 4.97
C LYS A 98 3.20 33.73 4.75
N GLU A 99 3.85 32.58 4.84
CA GLU A 99 5.29 32.44 4.66
C GLU A 99 5.62 32.44 3.17
N THR A 100 6.55 33.28 2.77
CA THR A 100 7.06 33.30 1.40
C THR A 100 7.76 31.98 1.09
N PRO A 101 7.46 31.33 -0.05
CA PRO A 101 8.20 30.15 -0.48
C PRO A 101 9.69 30.49 -0.65
N PRO A 102 10.59 29.52 -0.43
CA PRO A 102 12.01 29.68 -0.71
C PRO A 102 12.23 29.99 -2.19
N GLU A 103 13.41 30.50 -2.54
CA GLU A 103 13.81 30.69 -3.94
C GLU A 103 14.09 29.33 -4.59
N TYR A 104 13.55 29.09 -5.80
CA TYR A 104 13.74 27.86 -6.57
C TYR A 104 13.71 28.14 -8.08
N ASP A 105 14.25 27.22 -8.86
CA ASP A 105 14.23 27.30 -10.33
C ASP A 105 12.90 26.76 -10.87
N ASN A 106 11.98 27.65 -11.27
CA ASN A 106 10.64 27.26 -11.72
C ASN A 106 10.60 26.46 -13.04
N GLU A 107 11.71 26.33 -13.76
CA GLU A 107 11.81 25.47 -14.95
C GLU A 107 12.18 24.03 -14.59
N LYS A 108 12.84 23.84 -13.44
CA LYS A 108 13.38 22.53 -13.02
C LYS A 108 12.80 22.03 -11.70
N GLN A 109 12.11 22.89 -10.96
CA GLN A 109 11.69 22.62 -9.59
C GLN A 109 10.28 23.14 -9.33
N THR A 110 9.60 22.50 -8.40
CA THR A 110 8.36 22.97 -7.81
C THR A 110 8.53 23.18 -6.31
N VAL A 111 7.61 23.95 -5.73
CA VAL A 111 7.51 24.10 -4.28
C VAL A 111 6.16 23.58 -3.81
N PHE A 112 6.15 22.90 -2.68
CA PHE A 112 4.93 22.41 -2.05
C PHE A 112 4.97 22.64 -0.55
N TYR A 113 3.89 23.16 0.01
CA TYR A 113 3.76 23.42 1.43
C TYR A 113 3.12 22.22 2.13
N GLU A 114 3.89 21.54 2.98
CA GLU A 114 3.41 20.42 3.77
C GLU A 114 4.05 20.39 5.15
N ASN A 115 3.28 19.96 6.16
CA ASN A 115 3.73 19.89 7.56
C ASN A 115 4.32 21.22 8.07
N ASP A 116 3.64 22.33 7.75
CA ASP A 116 4.04 23.68 8.13
C ASP A 116 5.44 24.09 7.64
N THR A 117 5.88 23.56 6.49
CA THR A 117 7.17 23.91 5.87
C THR A 117 7.10 23.81 4.35
N TRP A 118 7.78 24.72 3.66
CA TRP A 118 7.98 24.63 2.22
C TRP A 118 9.03 23.56 1.87
N LYS A 119 8.69 22.67 0.95
CA LYS A 119 9.61 21.71 0.35
C LYS A 119 9.77 21.99 -1.13
N ILE A 120 11.00 21.87 -1.60
CA ILE A 120 11.37 21.99 -3.01
C ILE A 120 11.50 20.58 -3.58
N TYR A 121 10.92 20.37 -4.76
CA TYR A 121 10.99 19.10 -5.49
C TYR A 121 11.61 19.37 -6.85
N ASP A 122 12.45 18.46 -7.32
CA ASP A 122 12.93 18.48 -8.70
C ASP A 122 11.85 17.90 -9.63
N ILE A 123 11.64 18.53 -10.79
CA ILE A 123 10.67 18.10 -11.80
C ILE A 123 11.28 16.93 -12.58
N GLU A 124 10.86 15.72 -12.21
CA GLU A 124 11.36 14.48 -12.82
C GLU A 124 10.33 13.76 -13.70
N LEU A 125 9.34 14.51 -14.19
CA LEU A 125 8.27 13.99 -15.02
C LEU A 125 8.78 13.21 -16.23
N GLY A 126 8.21 12.02 -16.42
CA GLY A 126 8.56 11.12 -17.52
C GLY A 126 9.82 10.29 -17.30
N LYS A 127 10.59 10.52 -16.21
CA LYS A 127 11.69 9.62 -15.86
C LYS A 127 11.16 8.28 -15.34
N SER A 128 11.86 7.21 -15.71
CA SER A 128 11.58 5.86 -15.22
C SER A 128 12.21 5.65 -13.84
N TYR A 129 11.54 4.85 -13.02
CA TYR A 129 12.07 4.29 -11.78
C TYR A 129 11.58 2.86 -11.62
N TRP A 130 12.30 2.06 -10.85
CA TRP A 130 12.03 0.64 -10.70
C TRP A 130 11.81 0.27 -9.24
N ASP A 131 10.92 -0.69 -9.01
CA ASP A 131 10.77 -1.33 -7.70
C ASP A 131 11.82 -2.43 -7.47
N ALA A 132 11.75 -3.08 -6.32
CA ALA A 132 12.70 -4.14 -5.96
C ALA A 132 12.63 -5.40 -6.83
N GLU A 133 11.57 -5.56 -7.63
CA GLU A 133 11.30 -6.73 -8.48
C GLU A 133 11.49 -6.42 -9.98
N THR A 134 12.13 -5.30 -10.32
CA THR A 134 12.40 -4.84 -11.70
C THR A 134 11.18 -4.30 -12.45
N ASN A 135 10.05 -4.06 -11.78
CA ASN A 135 8.91 -3.45 -12.43
C ASN A 135 9.21 -1.96 -12.69
N GLU A 136 9.01 -1.54 -13.94
CA GLU A 136 9.22 -0.15 -14.36
C GLU A 136 7.96 0.69 -14.12
N PHE A 137 8.18 1.89 -13.60
CA PHE A 137 7.17 2.93 -13.39
C PHE A 137 7.66 4.25 -13.98
N ILE A 138 6.72 5.12 -14.35
CA ILE A 138 7.02 6.45 -14.91
C ILE A 138 6.52 7.51 -13.94
N ILE A 139 7.35 8.50 -13.66
CA ILE A 139 6.98 9.64 -12.82
C ILE A 139 5.94 10.50 -13.53
N SER A 140 4.78 10.68 -12.90
CA SER A 140 3.67 11.50 -13.41
C SER A 140 3.27 12.66 -12.51
N ASP A 141 3.90 12.76 -11.33
CA ASP A 141 3.67 13.83 -10.35
C ASP A 141 4.82 14.85 -10.38
N TYR A 142 4.50 16.13 -10.26
CA TYR A 142 5.47 17.22 -10.16
C TYR A 142 6.19 17.22 -8.81
N ASN A 143 5.51 16.79 -7.74
CA ASN A 143 6.06 16.79 -6.39
C ASN A 143 6.48 15.36 -5.97
N PHE A 144 7.21 14.67 -6.86
CA PHE A 144 7.56 13.27 -6.68
C PHE A 144 8.69 13.08 -5.67
N THR A 145 8.56 12.07 -4.81
CA THR A 145 9.65 11.56 -3.97
C THR A 145 9.78 10.07 -4.24
N LEU A 146 11.02 9.62 -4.47
CA LEU A 146 11.30 8.20 -4.70
C LEU A 146 10.88 7.38 -3.46
N PRO A 147 9.97 6.41 -3.61
CA PRO A 147 9.55 5.58 -2.48
C PRO A 147 10.69 4.70 -1.96
N GLU A 148 10.54 4.20 -0.74
CA GLU A 148 11.47 3.20 -0.20
C GLU A 148 11.54 1.97 -1.10
N LYS A 149 12.73 1.35 -1.20
CA LYS A 149 13.00 0.17 -2.02
C LYS A 149 12.76 0.37 -3.53
N HIS A 150 12.85 1.61 -4.01
CA HIS A 150 12.87 1.93 -5.42
C HIS A 150 14.22 2.56 -5.80
N THR A 151 14.51 2.59 -7.09
CA THR A 151 15.73 3.21 -7.62
C THR A 151 15.48 3.86 -8.98
N PHE A 152 16.25 4.89 -9.30
CA PHE A 152 16.36 5.45 -10.66
C PHE A 152 17.38 4.70 -11.53
N ILE A 153 18.03 3.68 -10.98
CA ILE A 153 19.02 2.87 -11.69
C ILE A 153 18.30 1.72 -12.38
N GLU A 154 18.39 1.65 -13.71
CA GLU A 154 17.83 0.56 -14.49
C GLU A 154 18.37 -0.81 -14.04
N PRO A 155 17.52 -1.84 -13.92
CA PRO A 155 17.96 -3.18 -13.57
C PRO A 155 18.86 -3.78 -14.66
N PRO A 156 19.93 -4.51 -14.30
CA PRO A 156 20.73 -5.23 -15.26
C PRO A 156 19.95 -6.38 -15.92
N GLU A 157 20.46 -6.90 -17.04
CA GLU A 157 19.96 -8.15 -17.61
C GLU A 157 20.16 -9.30 -16.62
N LYS A 158 19.14 -10.17 -16.52
CA LYS A 158 19.19 -11.34 -15.63
C LYS A 158 19.99 -12.48 -16.26
N ASP A 159 20.86 -13.10 -15.46
CA ASP A 159 21.52 -14.34 -15.88
C ASP A 159 20.54 -15.52 -15.87
N LYS A 160 20.84 -16.55 -16.66
CA LYS A 160 20.01 -17.75 -16.71
C LYS A 160 19.98 -18.44 -15.35
N GLY A 161 18.79 -18.58 -14.77
CA GLY A 161 18.59 -19.20 -13.45
C GLY A 161 18.73 -18.23 -12.28
N PHE A 162 18.81 -16.93 -12.55
CA PHE A 162 18.84 -15.87 -11.54
C PHE A 162 17.67 -14.91 -11.73
N ALA A 163 17.25 -14.29 -10.63
CA ALA A 163 16.38 -13.13 -10.61
C ALA A 163 17.19 -11.92 -10.15
N VAL A 164 16.85 -10.75 -10.69
CA VAL A 164 17.44 -9.48 -10.31
C VAL A 164 16.56 -8.84 -9.23
N CYS A 165 17.16 -8.45 -8.12
CA CYS A 165 16.44 -7.82 -7.00
C CYS A 165 17.19 -6.61 -6.47
N LEU A 166 16.45 -5.57 -6.07
CA LEU A 166 17.04 -4.41 -5.40
C LEU A 166 17.18 -4.70 -3.91
N VAL A 167 18.43 -4.81 -3.44
CA VAL A 167 18.75 -5.06 -2.05
C VAL A 167 19.63 -3.92 -1.56
N GLU A 168 19.15 -3.21 -0.53
CA GLU A 168 19.86 -2.04 0.06
C GLU A 168 20.24 -0.96 -0.99
N GLY A 169 19.38 -0.76 -2.00
CA GLY A 169 19.59 0.23 -3.05
C GLY A 169 20.58 -0.20 -4.14
N GLN A 170 21.00 -1.47 -4.16
CA GLN A 170 21.87 -2.04 -5.19
C GLN A 170 21.23 -3.27 -5.83
N TRP A 171 21.36 -3.40 -7.15
CA TRP A 171 20.89 -4.58 -7.86
C TRP A 171 21.78 -5.79 -7.53
N GLN A 172 21.14 -6.89 -7.15
CA GLN A 172 21.79 -8.17 -6.89
C GLN A 172 21.13 -9.26 -7.73
N GLN A 173 21.94 -10.21 -8.19
CA GLN A 173 21.43 -11.44 -8.81
C GLN A 173 21.31 -12.52 -7.74
N ILE A 174 20.10 -13.03 -7.56
CA ILE A 174 19.76 -14.05 -6.57
C ILE A 174 19.30 -15.29 -7.34
N GLU A 175 19.78 -16.48 -6.95
CA GLU A 175 19.37 -17.73 -7.60
C GLU A 175 17.84 -17.88 -7.60
N ASP A 176 17.28 -18.15 -8.78
CA ASP A 176 15.85 -18.32 -8.98
C ASP A 176 15.53 -19.80 -9.13
N HIS A 177 15.18 -20.40 -7.99
CA HIS A 177 14.72 -21.77 -7.91
C HIS A 177 13.21 -21.86 -7.67
N ARG A 178 12.47 -20.76 -7.88
CA ARG A 178 11.01 -20.78 -7.77
C ARG A 178 10.42 -21.80 -8.73
N ASP A 179 9.25 -22.31 -8.38
CA ASP A 179 8.53 -23.38 -9.11
C ASP A 179 9.22 -24.75 -9.15
N LYS A 180 10.44 -24.88 -8.61
CA LYS A 180 11.07 -26.18 -8.39
C LYS A 180 10.54 -26.83 -7.12
N THR A 181 10.31 -28.14 -7.19
CA THR A 181 9.95 -28.96 -6.04
C THR A 181 11.20 -29.33 -5.25
N ILE A 182 11.11 -29.23 -3.93
CA ILE A 182 12.13 -29.68 -2.97
C ILE A 182 11.51 -30.73 -2.06
N TYR A 183 12.31 -31.70 -1.64
CA TYR A 183 11.90 -32.86 -0.84
C TYR A 183 12.54 -32.78 0.55
N ASN A 184 11.80 -33.14 1.59
CA ASN A 184 12.27 -33.10 2.97
C ASN A 184 13.16 -34.31 3.26
N CYS A 185 14.44 -34.09 3.59
CA CYS A 185 15.40 -35.15 3.88
C CYS A 185 15.04 -36.00 5.11
N GLU A 186 14.21 -35.49 6.03
CA GLU A 186 13.71 -36.25 7.20
C GLU A 186 12.46 -37.09 6.87
N ASP A 187 11.71 -36.75 5.82
CA ASP A 187 10.47 -37.42 5.43
C ASP A 187 10.30 -37.34 3.91
N CYS A 188 10.63 -38.43 3.22
CA CYS A 188 10.61 -38.52 1.76
C CYS A 188 9.20 -38.36 1.15
N THR A 189 8.14 -38.42 1.96
CA THR A 189 6.76 -38.19 1.50
C THR A 189 6.37 -36.72 1.48
N GLN A 190 7.18 -35.85 2.09
CA GLN A 190 6.94 -34.42 2.14
C GLN A 190 7.74 -33.68 1.07
N SER A 191 7.02 -32.89 0.28
CA SER A 191 7.61 -31.99 -0.70
C SER A 191 7.00 -30.60 -0.61
N LYS A 192 7.74 -29.60 -1.12
CA LYS A 192 7.30 -28.20 -1.18
C LYS A 192 7.75 -27.59 -2.49
N VAL A 193 6.95 -26.69 -3.04
CA VAL A 193 7.37 -25.87 -4.18
C VAL A 193 8.06 -24.62 -3.66
N MET A 194 9.21 -24.29 -4.21
CA MET A 194 9.92 -23.05 -3.87
C MET A 194 9.12 -21.83 -4.33
N GLN A 195 8.84 -20.94 -3.38
CA GLN A 195 8.09 -19.70 -3.63
C GLN A 195 8.96 -18.45 -3.49
N LYS A 196 10.14 -18.59 -2.89
CA LYS A 196 11.06 -17.49 -2.61
C LYS A 196 12.35 -17.68 -3.40
N LEU A 197 12.99 -16.56 -3.72
CA LEU A 197 14.33 -16.53 -4.29
C LEU A 197 15.38 -16.96 -3.28
N GLY A 198 16.50 -17.46 -3.80
CA GLY A 198 17.64 -17.91 -3.02
C GLY A 198 17.68 -19.42 -2.81
N ASN A 199 18.60 -19.84 -1.96
CA ASN A 199 18.91 -21.25 -1.73
C ASN A 199 17.78 -21.97 -0.99
N ILE A 200 17.69 -23.28 -1.21
CA ILE A 200 16.83 -24.15 -0.41
C ILE A 200 17.24 -24.11 1.05
N LYS A 201 16.27 -24.31 1.94
CA LYS A 201 16.51 -24.42 3.37
C LYS A 201 17.27 -25.72 3.67
N ASP A 202 18.16 -25.68 4.66
CA ASP A 202 18.77 -26.87 5.23
C ASP A 202 17.73 -27.95 5.58
N GLY A 203 18.07 -29.21 5.30
CA GLY A 203 17.16 -30.36 5.46
C GLY A 203 16.24 -30.62 4.27
N PHE A 204 16.42 -29.89 3.16
CA PHE A 204 15.74 -30.17 1.90
C PHE A 204 16.75 -30.48 0.79
N THR A 205 16.29 -31.22 -0.21
CA THR A 205 17.03 -31.53 -1.45
C THR A 205 16.16 -31.31 -2.68
N TYR A 206 16.78 -31.11 -3.84
CA TYR A 206 16.10 -31.16 -5.14
C TYR A 206 15.94 -32.58 -5.68
N ASP A 207 16.68 -33.53 -5.12
CA ASP A 207 16.64 -34.92 -5.55
C ASP A 207 15.31 -35.56 -5.13
N GLU A 208 14.59 -36.12 -6.09
CA GLU A 208 13.33 -36.81 -5.84
C GLU A 208 13.59 -38.20 -5.24
N PRO A 209 12.92 -38.56 -4.11
CA PRO A 209 12.96 -39.92 -3.61
C PRO A 209 12.28 -40.86 -4.61
N SER A 210 12.88 -42.02 -4.81
CA SER A 210 12.38 -43.06 -5.71
C SER A 210 11.25 -43.89 -5.09
N THR A 211 11.21 -44.01 -3.75
CA THR A 211 10.21 -44.77 -3.03
C THR A 211 9.71 -44.02 -1.78
N PRO A 212 8.51 -44.34 -1.26
CA PRO A 212 8.01 -43.77 -0.01
C PRO A 212 8.72 -44.33 1.24
N TYR A 213 9.74 -45.18 1.05
CA TYR A 213 10.54 -45.78 2.12
C TYR A 213 12.00 -45.31 2.08
N ASP A 214 12.30 -44.28 1.29
CA ASP A 214 13.65 -43.76 1.15
C ASP A 214 14.06 -42.96 2.39
N GLU A 215 15.31 -43.14 2.79
CA GLU A 215 15.97 -42.42 3.88
C GLU A 215 17.14 -41.62 3.32
N TRP A 216 17.37 -40.42 3.86
CA TRP A 216 18.47 -39.57 3.42
C TRP A 216 19.76 -39.94 4.15
N ILE A 217 20.72 -40.55 3.43
CA ILE A 217 21.98 -41.03 3.98
C ILE A 217 23.12 -40.55 3.07
N ASP A 218 24.16 -39.95 3.65
CA ASP A 218 25.35 -39.48 2.94
C ASP A 218 25.04 -38.62 1.69
N ASN A 219 24.06 -37.72 1.82
CA ASN A 219 23.56 -36.83 0.77
C ASN A 219 22.90 -37.55 -0.43
N GLN A 220 22.33 -38.73 -0.22
CA GLN A 220 21.60 -39.48 -1.24
C GLN A 220 20.38 -40.19 -0.63
N TRP A 221 19.36 -40.41 -1.45
CA TRP A 221 18.22 -41.25 -1.10
C TRP A 221 18.61 -42.72 -1.14
N VAL A 222 18.35 -43.44 -0.06
CA VAL A 222 18.56 -44.89 0.06
C VAL A 222 17.27 -45.55 0.51
N THR A 223 16.72 -46.45 -0.30
CA THR A 223 15.50 -47.19 0.04
C THR A 223 15.70 -48.09 1.26
N ASN A 224 14.91 -47.87 2.31
CA ASN A 224 14.87 -48.76 3.45
C ASN A 224 14.08 -50.03 3.09
N GLN A 225 14.83 -51.07 2.68
CA GLN A 225 14.28 -52.38 2.30
C GLN A 225 13.49 -53.05 3.43
N SER A 226 13.83 -52.80 4.69
CA SER A 226 13.11 -53.36 5.83
C SER A 226 11.71 -52.74 5.95
N ASN A 227 11.62 -51.41 5.85
CA ASN A 227 10.33 -50.72 5.91
C ASN A 227 9.45 -51.09 4.70
N GLN A 228 10.05 -51.18 3.51
CA GLN A 228 9.38 -51.65 2.31
C GLN A 228 8.82 -53.07 2.49
N HIS A 229 9.63 -54.02 2.94
CA HIS A 229 9.19 -55.39 3.17
C HIS A 229 8.09 -55.49 4.23
N ILE A 230 8.18 -54.73 5.32
CA ILE A 230 7.15 -54.67 6.36
C ILE A 230 5.83 -54.14 5.78
N ALA A 231 5.87 -53.10 4.96
CA ALA A 231 4.69 -52.53 4.32
C ALA A 231 4.05 -53.52 3.34
N ASP A 232 4.85 -54.14 2.47
CA ASP A 232 4.40 -55.17 1.53
C ASP A 232 3.77 -56.36 2.28
N PHE A 233 4.39 -56.80 3.38
CA PHE A 233 3.85 -57.87 4.22
C PHE A 233 2.50 -57.49 4.83
N ASN A 234 2.41 -56.30 5.43
CA ASN A 234 1.18 -55.83 6.07
C ASN A 234 0.04 -55.71 5.06
N GLN A 235 0.31 -55.22 3.84
CA GLN A 235 -0.69 -55.13 2.77
C GLN A 235 -1.26 -56.51 2.40
N ILE A 236 -0.39 -57.51 2.25
CA ILE A 236 -0.80 -58.88 1.96
C ILE A 236 -1.55 -59.50 3.16
N ASP A 237 -1.12 -59.23 4.39
CA ASP A 237 -1.75 -59.76 5.60
C ASP A 237 -3.17 -59.20 5.77
N GLU A 238 -3.34 -57.89 5.62
CA GLU A 238 -4.65 -57.23 5.66
C GLU A 238 -5.58 -57.79 4.58
N THR A 239 -5.08 -57.96 3.35
CA THR A 239 -5.84 -58.55 2.25
C THR A 239 -6.30 -59.96 2.59
N ARG A 240 -5.39 -60.82 3.06
CA ARG A 240 -5.69 -62.20 3.44
C ARG A 240 -6.69 -62.27 4.59
N ARG A 241 -6.52 -61.47 5.64
CA ARG A 241 -7.46 -61.38 6.77
C ARG A 241 -8.86 -60.97 6.30
N GLY A 242 -8.95 -59.98 5.42
CA GLY A 242 -10.22 -59.54 4.82
C GLY A 242 -10.90 -60.64 4.01
N LEU A 243 -10.14 -61.41 3.23
CA LEU A 243 -10.67 -62.52 2.45
C LEU A 243 -11.08 -63.71 3.31
N TYR A 244 -10.30 -64.05 4.34
CA TYR A 244 -10.67 -65.10 5.31
C TYR A 244 -11.99 -64.77 6.00
N GLY A 245 -12.15 -63.53 6.46
CA GLY A 245 -13.40 -63.07 7.09
C GLY A 245 -14.62 -63.14 6.19
N ARG A 246 -14.44 -62.97 4.87
CA ARG A 246 -15.54 -63.01 3.90
C ARG A 246 -15.87 -64.40 3.37
N VAL A 247 -14.85 -65.25 3.22
CA VAL A 247 -14.98 -66.54 2.50
C VAL A 247 -14.85 -67.73 3.45
N CYS A 248 -13.81 -67.76 4.29
CA CYS A 248 -13.54 -68.90 5.16
C CYS A 248 -14.45 -68.90 6.39
N ASP A 249 -14.57 -67.75 7.07
CA ASP A 249 -15.27 -67.67 8.36
C ASP A 249 -16.76 -68.08 8.27
N PRO A 250 -17.54 -67.68 7.24
CA PRO A 250 -18.92 -68.14 7.09
C PRO A 250 -19.04 -69.65 6.88
N LEU A 251 -18.11 -70.26 6.11
CA LEU A 251 -18.09 -71.70 5.87
C LEU A 251 -17.78 -72.48 7.16
N ILE A 252 -16.83 -71.98 7.96
CA ILE A 252 -16.50 -72.57 9.26
C ILE A 252 -17.67 -72.40 10.25
N ALA A 253 -18.32 -71.24 10.26
CA ALA A 253 -19.51 -71.00 11.08
C ALA A 253 -20.65 -71.97 10.71
N GLU A 254 -20.94 -72.14 9.42
CA GLU A 254 -21.96 -73.08 8.95
C GLU A 254 -21.60 -74.53 9.29
N ALA A 255 -20.34 -74.93 9.14
CA ALA A 255 -19.86 -76.26 9.53
C ALA A 255 -20.14 -76.56 11.02
N ASN A 256 -19.88 -75.58 11.90
CA ASN A 256 -20.19 -75.71 13.32
C ASN A 256 -21.69 -75.89 13.58
N ILE A 257 -22.54 -75.15 12.85
CA ILE A 257 -24.00 -75.32 12.92
C ILE A 257 -24.41 -76.72 12.45
N LYS A 258 -23.83 -77.25 11.36
CA LYS A 258 -24.11 -78.61 10.87
C LYS A 258 -23.76 -79.69 11.89
N ARG A 259 -22.64 -79.56 12.60
CA ARG A 259 -22.29 -80.47 13.72
C ARG A 259 -23.33 -80.43 14.83
N LEU A 260 -23.79 -79.24 15.22
CA LEU A 260 -24.85 -79.10 16.23
C LEU A 260 -26.17 -79.73 15.79
N GLN A 261 -26.42 -79.83 14.48
CA GLN A 261 -27.57 -80.51 13.89
C GLN A 261 -27.38 -82.04 13.75
N GLY A 262 -26.20 -82.58 14.07
CA GLY A 262 -25.87 -83.99 13.94
C GLY A 262 -25.48 -84.44 12.52
N ASP A 263 -25.26 -83.50 11.59
CA ASP A 263 -24.82 -83.77 10.22
C ASP A 263 -23.31 -83.60 10.09
N GLU A 264 -22.57 -84.63 10.51
CA GLU A 264 -21.11 -84.62 10.50
C GLU A 264 -20.55 -84.57 9.06
N GLN A 265 -21.22 -85.19 8.10
CA GLN A 265 -20.76 -85.25 6.72
C GLN A 265 -20.84 -83.87 6.06
N ALA A 266 -21.97 -83.16 6.20
CA ALA A 266 -22.09 -81.80 5.67
C ALA A 266 -21.14 -80.82 6.38
N ALA A 267 -20.86 -81.00 7.67
CA ALA A 267 -19.88 -80.21 8.39
C ALA A 267 -18.46 -80.39 7.81
N LEU A 268 -18.04 -81.64 7.56
CA LEU A 268 -16.74 -81.95 6.97
C LEU A 268 -16.60 -81.39 5.54
N GLU A 269 -17.67 -81.41 4.76
CA GLU A 269 -17.67 -80.83 3.41
C GLU A 269 -17.48 -79.30 3.44
N MET A 270 -18.13 -78.60 4.38
CA MET A 270 -17.97 -77.15 4.57
C MET A 270 -16.56 -76.79 5.06
N GLU A 271 -15.97 -77.59 5.94
CA GLU A 271 -14.58 -77.42 6.38
C GLU A 271 -13.58 -77.65 5.23
N ALA A 272 -13.82 -78.66 4.40
CA ALA A 272 -13.00 -78.91 3.21
C ALA A 272 -13.07 -77.73 2.22
N GLN A 273 -14.26 -77.16 2.02
CA GLN A 273 -14.44 -75.95 1.20
C GLN A 273 -13.72 -74.74 1.81
N ALA A 274 -13.81 -74.54 3.13
CA ALA A 274 -13.13 -73.45 3.83
C ALA A 274 -11.60 -73.57 3.73
N LEU A 275 -11.07 -74.80 3.87
CA LEU A 275 -9.64 -75.08 3.74
C LEU A 275 -9.15 -74.88 2.30
N ALA A 276 -9.90 -75.36 1.32
CA ALA A 276 -9.59 -75.15 -0.10
C ALA A 276 -9.58 -73.65 -0.44
N ALA A 277 -10.59 -72.89 0.00
CA ALA A 277 -10.63 -71.44 -0.17
C ALA A 277 -9.46 -70.74 0.53
N ARG A 278 -9.08 -71.19 1.73
CA ARG A 278 -7.91 -70.65 2.45
C ARG A 278 -6.64 -70.87 1.65
N ILE A 279 -6.41 -72.07 1.11
CA ILE A 279 -5.22 -72.40 0.30
C ILE A 279 -5.19 -71.55 -0.98
N GLU A 280 -6.35 -71.39 -1.64
CA GLU A 280 -6.45 -70.55 -2.84
C GLU A 280 -6.11 -69.09 -2.55
N ILE A 281 -6.64 -68.50 -1.46
CA ILE A 281 -6.30 -67.14 -1.02
C ILE A 281 -4.79 -67.01 -0.74
N GLN A 282 -4.15 -68.03 -0.17
CA GLN A 282 -2.70 -68.02 0.08
C GLN A 282 -1.88 -68.08 -1.21
N SER A 283 -2.34 -68.87 -2.19
CA SER A 283 -1.72 -68.99 -3.51
C SER A 283 -1.83 -67.68 -4.30
N GLN A 284 -2.99 -67.02 -4.25
CA GLN A 284 -3.24 -65.76 -4.93
C GLN A 284 -2.55 -64.56 -4.26
N HIS A 285 -2.25 -64.65 -2.96
CA HIS A 285 -1.61 -63.59 -2.17
C HIS A 285 -0.38 -64.14 -1.41
N PRO A 286 0.71 -64.47 -2.12
CA PRO A 286 1.94 -64.93 -1.51
C PRO A 286 2.57 -63.82 -0.66
N TRP A 287 3.31 -64.20 0.38
CA TRP A 287 4.12 -63.25 1.14
C TRP A 287 5.26 -62.69 0.27
N PRO A 288 5.65 -61.42 0.48
CA PRO A 288 6.79 -60.81 -0.20
C PRO A 288 8.13 -61.47 0.15
#